data_AF-A0A377V6T1-F1
#
_entry.id   AF-A0A377V6T1-F1
#
_cell.length_a   1.000
_cell.length_b   1.000
_cell.length_c   1.000
_cell.angle_alpha   90.00
_cell.angle_beta   90.00
_cell.angle_gamma   90.00
#
_symmetry.space_group_name_H-M   'P 1'
#
loop_
_entity.id
_entity.type
_entity.pdbx_description
1 polymer ?
#
loop_
_entity_poly.entity_id
_entity_poly.type
_entity_poly.pdbx_seq_one_letter_code
_entity_poly.pdbx_strand_id
1 'polypeptide(L)'
;MKPGKSRKRGFVWRPGSMPPESMVIVAQNLMMHGIIGKAKVRKLQRYETNETTAEFRAADYIMAARNHFGISREEAENLTMTEFAMMINAKYPNQNGFTREEYDTVMDEDDRRWQAMMEQEHSRTTPTKN
;
A
#
# COMPACT_ATOMS: atom_id res chain seq x y z
N MET A 1 -36.01 2.71 -3.10
CA MET A 1 -36.38 3.96 -3.82
C MET A 1 -37.91 4.04 -3.91
N LYS A 2 -38.53 5.17 -3.52
CA LYS A 2 -39.98 5.38 -3.70
C LYS A 2 -40.20 6.38 -4.84
N PRO A 3 -41.27 6.23 -5.64
CA PRO A 3 -41.57 7.17 -6.72
C PRO A 3 -41.74 8.58 -6.16
N GLY A 4 -41.19 9.57 -6.86
CA GLY A 4 -41.38 10.97 -6.53
C GLY A 4 -42.86 11.34 -6.67
N LYS A 5 -43.38 12.14 -5.74
CA LYS A 5 -44.77 12.63 -5.77
C LYS A 5 -45.07 13.55 -6.98
N SER A 6 -44.06 13.98 -7.75
CA SER A 6 -44.23 14.80 -8.94
C SER A 6 -43.71 14.09 -10.18
N ARG A 7 -44.44 14.27 -11.30
CA ARG A 7 -44.21 13.67 -12.62
C ARG A 7 -42.84 14.00 -13.25
N LYS A 8 -41.97 14.77 -12.56
CA LYS A 8 -40.69 15.28 -13.08
C LYS A 8 -39.44 14.68 -12.42
N ARG A 9 -39.55 13.96 -11.28
CA ARG A 9 -38.40 13.30 -10.65
C ARG A 9 -38.76 11.86 -10.27
N GLY A 10 -38.29 10.90 -11.07
CA GLY A 10 -38.61 9.47 -10.92
C GLY A 10 -38.18 8.89 -9.57
N PHE A 11 -37.11 9.42 -8.96
CA PHE A 11 -36.59 8.96 -7.68
C PHE A 11 -36.08 10.12 -6.81
N VAL A 12 -36.29 10.01 -5.49
CA VAL A 12 -35.82 10.99 -4.48
C VAL A 12 -35.01 10.23 -3.42
N TRP A 13 -33.81 10.73 -3.12
CA TRP A 13 -32.98 10.23 -2.02
C TRP A 13 -33.71 10.43 -0.68
N ARG A 14 -33.71 9.40 0.16
CA ARG A 14 -34.22 9.52 1.53
C ARG A 14 -33.04 9.30 2.49
N PRO A 15 -32.70 10.29 3.31
CA PRO A 15 -31.65 10.11 4.30
C PRO A 15 -32.07 9.02 5.29
N GLY A 16 -31.14 8.13 5.60
CA GLY A 16 -31.26 7.21 6.72
C GLY A 16 -30.80 7.86 8.03
N SER A 17 -30.63 7.06 9.08
CA SER A 17 -30.17 7.55 10.39
C SER A 17 -28.71 8.02 10.40
N MET A 18 -27.90 7.58 9.42
CA MET A 18 -26.50 7.98 9.29
C MET A 18 -26.39 9.32 8.54
N PRO A 19 -25.67 10.32 9.08
CA PRO A 19 -25.38 11.56 8.37
C PRO A 19 -24.55 11.34 7.10
N PRO A 20 -24.71 12.16 6.04
CA PRO A 20 -23.96 12.03 4.79
C PRO A 20 -22.43 12.03 4.97
N GLU A 21 -21.91 12.85 5.89
CA GLU A 21 -20.47 12.97 6.18
C GLU A 21 -19.91 11.63 6.70
N SER A 22 -20.69 10.97 7.57
CA SER A 22 -20.32 9.64 8.10
C SER A 22 -20.34 8.58 7.00
N MET A 23 -21.27 8.66 6.04
CA MET A 23 -21.29 7.74 4.90
C MET A 23 -20.01 7.87 4.06
N VAL A 24 -19.54 9.09 3.83
CA VAL A 24 -18.29 9.34 3.08
C VAL A 24 -17.09 8.78 3.82
N ILE A 25 -16.98 9.00 5.13
CA ILE A 25 -15.87 8.47 5.94
C ILE A 25 -15.88 6.94 5.94
N VAL A 26 -17.04 6.32 6.09
CA VAL A 26 -17.17 4.84 6.04
C VAL A 26 -16.77 4.33 4.66
N ALA A 27 -17.26 4.94 3.58
CA ALA A 27 -16.91 4.55 2.22
C ALA A 27 -15.40 4.68 1.95
N GLN A 28 -14.77 5.76 2.41
CA GLN A 28 -13.33 5.95 2.30
C GLN A 28 -12.57 4.84 3.02
N ASN A 29 -12.94 4.51 4.27
CA ASN A 29 -12.28 3.44 5.02
C ASN A 29 -12.47 2.08 4.35
N LEU A 30 -13.66 1.78 3.82
CA LEU A 30 -13.94 0.54 3.10
C LEU A 30 -13.10 0.44 1.82
N MET A 31 -12.98 1.52 1.04
CA MET A 31 -12.12 1.52 -0.16
C MET A 31 -10.64 1.37 0.22
N MET A 32 -10.17 2.11 1.23
CA MET A 32 -8.79 2.09 1.67
C MET A 32 -8.36 0.73 2.21
N HIS A 33 -9.19 0.10 3.05
CA HIS A 33 -8.81 -1.14 3.72
C HIS A 33 -9.28 -2.39 2.97
N GLY A 34 -10.48 -2.34 2.40
CA GLY A 34 -11.12 -3.46 1.71
C GLY A 34 -10.60 -3.69 0.30
N ILE A 35 -10.29 -2.63 -0.45
CA ILE A 35 -9.87 -2.72 -1.87
C ILE A 35 -8.40 -2.36 -2.06
N ILE A 36 -7.97 -1.20 -1.55
CA ILE A 36 -6.60 -0.72 -1.79
C ILE A 36 -5.59 -1.49 -0.94
N GLY A 37 -5.92 -1.71 0.34
CA GLY A 37 -5.01 -2.26 1.33
C GLY A 37 -4.04 -1.20 1.84
N LYS A 38 -3.98 -1.03 3.17
CA LYS A 38 -3.04 -0.10 3.83
C LYS A 38 -2.13 -0.84 4.82
N ALA A 39 -1.70 -2.04 4.48
CA ALA A 39 -0.75 -2.80 5.29
C ALA A 39 0.67 -2.30 5.01
N LYS A 40 1.41 -1.98 6.08
CA LYS A 40 2.87 -1.76 6.00
C LYS A 40 3.54 -3.11 5.79
N VAL A 41 3.59 -3.56 4.54
CA VAL A 41 4.30 -4.79 4.16
C VAL A 41 5.70 -4.41 3.68
N ARG A 42 6.69 -5.19 4.09
CA ARG A 42 8.06 -5.04 3.63
C ARG A 42 8.11 -5.35 2.13
N LYS A 43 8.13 -4.32 1.27
CA LYS A 43 8.24 -4.45 -0.19
C LYS A 43 9.71 -4.34 -0.57
N LEU A 44 10.22 -5.36 -1.25
CA LEU A 44 11.57 -5.29 -1.80
C LEU A 44 11.59 -4.33 -2.99
N GLN A 45 12.63 -3.50 -3.07
CA GLN A 45 12.80 -2.51 -4.14
C GLN A 45 12.65 -3.11 -5.55
N ARG A 46 13.18 -4.33 -5.77
CA ARG A 46 13.13 -5.04 -7.06
C ARG A 46 11.72 -5.43 -7.53
N TYR A 47 10.73 -5.40 -6.65
CA TYR A 47 9.32 -5.69 -6.95
C TYR A 47 8.42 -4.47 -6.72
N GLU A 48 9.01 -3.31 -6.44
CA GLU A 48 8.28 -2.06 -6.35
C GLU A 48 8.12 -1.48 -7.75
N THR A 49 7.09 -1.93 -8.45
CA THR A 49 6.60 -1.18 -9.60
C THR A 49 5.65 -0.09 -9.08
N ASN A 50 5.84 1.15 -9.53
CA ASN A 50 4.90 2.25 -9.29
C ASN A 50 3.60 2.10 -10.12
N GLU A 51 3.32 0.89 -10.57
CA GLU A 51 2.19 0.58 -11.42
C GLU A 51 0.95 0.40 -10.56
N THR A 52 -0.07 1.20 -10.83
CA THR A 52 -1.40 1.03 -10.24
C THR A 52 -2.17 -0.02 -11.03
N THR A 53 -2.84 -0.93 -10.33
CA THR A 53 -3.79 -1.85 -10.98
C THR A 53 -4.99 -1.08 -11.52
N ALA A 54 -5.31 -1.25 -12.80
CA ALA A 54 -6.41 -0.53 -13.46
C ALA A 54 -7.80 -0.96 -12.95
N GLU A 55 -7.93 -2.19 -12.45
CA GLU A 55 -9.19 -2.76 -11.96
C GLU A 55 -8.96 -3.65 -10.73
N PHE A 56 -10.00 -3.75 -9.90
CA PHE A 56 -10.04 -4.69 -8.78
C PHE A 56 -10.96 -5.86 -9.10
N ARG A 57 -10.40 -7.08 -9.14
CA ARG A 57 -11.14 -8.33 -9.38
C ARG A 57 -11.20 -9.17 -8.12
N ALA A 58 -12.30 -9.08 -7.39
CA ALA A 58 -12.48 -9.78 -6.11
C ALA A 58 -12.26 -11.30 -6.21
N ALA A 59 -12.69 -11.93 -7.32
CA ALA A 59 -12.54 -13.37 -7.52
C ALA A 59 -11.07 -13.82 -7.48
N ASP A 60 -10.16 -13.05 -8.10
CA ASP A 60 -8.73 -13.37 -8.15
C ASP A 60 -8.12 -13.33 -6.74
N TYR A 61 -8.51 -12.34 -5.94
CA TYR A 61 -8.07 -12.20 -4.55
C TYR A 61 -8.64 -13.31 -3.65
N ILE A 62 -9.89 -13.69 -3.82
CA ILE A 62 -10.50 -14.80 -3.08
C ILE A 62 -9.75 -16.11 -3.39
N MET A 63 -9.47 -16.38 -4.67
CA MET A 63 -8.70 -17.57 -5.06
C MET A 63 -7.27 -17.53 -4.49
N ALA A 64 -6.60 -16.37 -4.56
CA ALA A 64 -5.28 -16.20 -3.99
C ALA A 64 -5.27 -16.43 -2.47
N ALA A 65 -6.25 -15.89 -1.73
CA ALA A 65 -6.36 -16.06 -0.28
C ALA A 65 -6.55 -17.54 0.10
N ARG A 66 -7.41 -18.26 -0.63
CA ARG A 66 -7.58 -19.71 -0.43
C ARG A 66 -6.29 -20.48 -0.71
N ASN A 67 -5.58 -20.14 -1.79
CA ASN A 67 -4.33 -20.82 -2.15
C ASN A 67 -3.19 -20.51 -1.18
N HIS A 68 -3.05 -19.25 -0.74
CA HIS A 68 -1.99 -18.85 0.19
C HIS A 68 -2.28 -19.30 1.62
N PHE A 69 -3.53 -19.28 2.10
CA PHE A 69 -3.83 -19.51 3.51
C PHE A 69 -4.55 -20.83 3.79
N GLY A 70 -5.02 -21.54 2.77
CA GLY A 70 -5.75 -22.80 2.96
C GLY A 70 -7.14 -22.63 3.59
N ILE A 71 -7.69 -21.41 3.58
CA ILE A 71 -8.98 -21.07 4.18
C ILE A 71 -10.16 -21.39 3.26
N SER A 72 -11.35 -21.44 3.83
CA SER A 72 -12.59 -21.65 3.09
C SER A 72 -12.89 -20.46 2.16
N ARG A 73 -13.81 -20.66 1.20
CA ARG A 73 -14.27 -19.57 0.33
C ARG A 73 -14.97 -18.47 1.11
N GLU A 74 -15.78 -18.83 2.09
CA GLU A 74 -16.54 -17.89 2.92
C GLU A 74 -15.61 -17.03 3.78
N GLU A 75 -14.55 -17.62 4.36
CA GLU A 75 -13.53 -16.85 5.08
C GLU A 75 -12.74 -15.94 4.13
N ALA A 76 -12.39 -16.42 2.92
CA ALA A 76 -11.68 -15.62 1.94
C ALA A 76 -12.50 -14.44 1.41
N GLU A 77 -13.82 -14.58 1.28
CA GLU A 77 -14.74 -13.51 0.86
C GLU A 77 -14.88 -12.40 1.90
N ASN A 78 -14.74 -12.73 3.18
CA ASN A 78 -14.80 -11.77 4.29
C ASN A 78 -13.46 -11.05 4.56
N LEU A 79 -12.39 -11.43 3.86
CA LEU A 79 -11.06 -10.90 4.08
C LEU A 79 -10.89 -9.54 3.37
N THR A 80 -10.43 -8.53 4.10
CA THR A 80 -10.05 -7.25 3.50
C THR A 80 -8.68 -7.34 2.84
N MET A 81 -8.41 -6.49 1.83
CA MET A 81 -7.09 -6.42 1.20
C MET A 81 -5.96 -6.05 2.18
N THR A 82 -6.26 -5.30 3.24
CA THR A 82 -5.30 -5.03 4.31
C THR A 82 -4.94 -6.30 5.09
N GLU A 83 -5.93 -7.08 5.49
CA GLU A 83 -5.70 -8.35 6.21
C GLU A 83 -4.97 -9.35 5.33
N PHE A 84 -5.35 -9.46 4.05
CA PHE A 84 -4.64 -10.28 3.06
C PHE A 84 -3.14 -9.96 3.04
N ALA A 85 -2.80 -8.68 2.90
CA ALA A 85 -1.42 -8.23 2.84
C ALA A 85 -0.66 -8.50 4.15
N MET A 86 -1.30 -8.31 5.32
CA MET A 86 -0.71 -8.66 6.61
C MET A 86 -0.46 -10.17 6.75
N MET A 87 -1.39 -11.00 6.31
CA MET A 87 -1.25 -12.46 6.36
C MET A 87 -0.16 -12.96 5.40
N ILE A 88 -0.01 -12.38 4.21
CA ILE A 88 1.11 -12.66 3.31
C ILE A 88 2.44 -12.33 4.01
N ASN A 89 2.53 -11.17 4.65
CA ASN A 89 3.73 -10.76 5.38
C ASN A 89 4.06 -11.72 6.53
N ALA A 90 3.05 -12.14 7.30
CA ALA A 90 3.22 -13.09 8.40
C ALA A 90 3.66 -14.48 7.90
N LYS A 91 3.13 -14.94 6.76
CA LYS A 91 3.50 -16.23 6.16
C LYS A 91 4.92 -16.22 5.58
N TYR A 92 5.38 -15.07 5.09
CA TYR A 92 6.69 -14.92 4.45
C TYR A 92 7.48 -13.73 5.06
N PRO A 93 7.93 -13.84 6.32
CA PRO A 93 8.54 -12.72 7.05
C PRO A 93 9.94 -12.35 6.54
N ASN A 94 10.71 -13.31 6.02
CA ASN A 94 12.09 -13.12 5.59
C ASN A 94 12.19 -13.02 4.07
N GLN A 95 11.64 -11.96 3.49
CA GLN A 95 11.84 -11.66 2.07
C GLN A 95 13.29 -11.15 1.88
N ASN A 96 14.15 -11.96 1.24
CA ASN A 96 15.57 -11.62 1.01
C ASN A 96 15.74 -10.45 0.04
N GLY A 97 16.18 -9.29 0.54
CA GLY A 97 16.45 -8.06 -0.22
C GLY A 97 16.23 -6.81 0.62
N PHE A 98 16.65 -5.63 0.13
CA PHE A 98 16.38 -4.35 0.78
C PHE A 98 15.02 -3.79 0.35
N THR A 99 14.32 -3.11 1.26
CA THR A 99 13.26 -2.16 0.83
C THR A 99 13.89 -0.97 0.11
N ARG A 100 13.07 -0.16 -0.57
CA ARG A 100 13.58 1.03 -1.24
C ARG A 100 14.27 1.97 -0.27
N GLU A 101 13.68 2.18 0.90
CA GLU A 101 14.22 3.03 1.96
C GLU A 101 15.52 2.45 2.55
N GLU A 102 15.58 1.14 2.77
CA GLU A 102 16.81 0.47 3.23
C GLU A 102 17.93 0.56 2.19
N TYR A 103 17.62 0.49 0.89
CA TYR A 103 18.61 0.66 -0.17
C TYR A 103 19.10 2.10 -0.27
N ASP A 104 18.17 3.07 -0.26
CA ASP A 104 18.50 4.49 -0.39
C ASP A 104 19.34 4.96 0.81
N THR A 105 19.05 4.49 2.02
CA THR A 105 19.86 4.78 3.22
C THR A 105 21.27 4.21 3.15
N VAL A 106 21.44 2.96 2.68
CA VAL A 106 22.77 2.35 2.51
C VAL A 106 23.58 3.09 1.45
N MET A 107 22.95 3.49 0.34
CA MET A 107 23.63 4.25 -0.72
C MET A 107 24.03 5.65 -0.26
N ASP A 108 23.16 6.35 0.44
CA ASP A 108 23.46 7.67 1.01
C ASP A 108 24.62 7.62 2.02
N GLU A 109 24.71 6.56 2.82
CA GLU A 109 25.82 6.37 3.77
C GLU A 109 27.15 6.08 3.05
N ASP A 110 27.11 5.25 1.99
CA ASP A 110 28.30 4.93 1.18
C ASP A 110 28.81 6.17 0.43
N ASP A 111 27.90 6.95 -0.18
CA ASP A 111 28.23 8.20 -0.86
C ASP A 111 28.88 9.22 0.08
N ARG A 112 28.34 9.38 1.30
CA ARG A 112 28.95 10.25 2.34
C ARG A 112 30.35 9.77 2.73
N ARG A 113 30.52 8.46 2.89
CA ARG A 113 31.82 7.87 3.23
C ARG A 113 32.84 8.09 2.12
N TRP A 114 32.44 7.93 0.87
CA TRP A 114 33.29 8.18 -0.29
C TRP A 114 33.68 9.66 -0.40
N GLN A 115 32.73 10.58 -0.23
CA GLN A 115 33.00 12.02 -0.22
C GLN A 115 34.00 12.41 0.88
N ALA A 116 33.84 11.88 2.10
CA ALA A 116 34.76 12.14 3.20
C ALA A 116 36.18 11.61 2.93
N MET A 117 36.30 10.46 2.25
CA MET A 117 37.59 9.92 1.82
C MET A 117 38.24 10.80 0.76
N MET A 118 37.48 11.23 -0.25
CA MET A 118 37.96 12.11 -1.31
C MET A 118 38.41 13.48 -0.78
N GLU A 119 37.70 14.04 0.20
CA GLU A 119 38.05 15.31 0.84
C GLU A 119 39.32 15.19 1.70
N GLN A 120 39.52 14.04 2.35
CA GLN A 120 40.79 13.71 3.02
C GLN A 120 41.94 13.55 2.03
N GLU A 121 41.74 12.89 0.88
CA GLU A 121 42.77 12.81 -0.15
C GLU A 121 43.07 14.16 -0.79
N HIS A 122 42.05 14.99 -1.01
CA HIS A 122 42.22 16.32 -1.59
C HIS A 122 42.97 17.27 -0.64
N SER A 123 42.68 17.21 0.66
CA SER A 123 43.42 17.98 1.69
C SER A 123 44.85 17.47 1.91
N ARG A 124 45.10 16.17 1.69
CA ARG A 124 46.46 15.60 1.74
C ARG A 124 47.32 15.93 0.52
N THR A 125 46.71 16.19 -0.62
CA THR A 125 47.41 16.43 -1.90
C THR A 125 47.50 17.90 -2.30
N THR A 126 46.74 18.81 -1.66
CA THR A 126 46.89 20.26 -1.84
C THR A 126 48.06 20.78 -0.99
N PRO A 127 49.12 21.38 -1.58
CA PRO A 127 50.19 21.98 -0.80
C PRO A 127 49.68 23.25 -0.13
N THR A 128 49.90 23.39 1.18
CA THR A 128 49.73 24.65 1.91
C THR A 128 50.63 25.70 1.27
N LYS A 129 50.05 26.62 0.48
CA LYS A 129 50.74 27.83 0.02
C LYS A 129 50.96 28.73 1.23
N ASN A 130 52.18 28.68 1.76
CA ASN A 130 52.77 29.74 2.58
C ASN A 130 53.25 30.88 1.68
#